data_AF-A0A1I2GJH4-F1
#
_entry.id   AF-A0A1I2GJH4-F1
#
_cell.length_a   1.000
_cell.length_b   1.000
_cell.length_c   1.000
_cell.angle_alpha   90.00
_cell.angle_beta   90.00
_cell.angle_gamma   90.00
#
_symmetry.space_group_name_H-M   'P 1'
#
loop_
_entity.id
_entity.type
_entity.pdbx_description
1 polymer ?
#
loop_
_entity_poly.entity_id
_entity_poly.type
_entity_poly.pdbx_seq_one_letter_code
_entity_poly.pdbx_strand_id
1 'polypeptide(L)'
;MTHRQQNDSDQPLFITEEIQAEMEAQGYTFDPPAHVSTIRLHTILAGLSDEELARWPELLTAQEWAKRRLRAAGDGRPSSINETLDAP
;
A
#
# COMPACT_ATOMS: atom_id res chain seq x y z
N MET A 1 -7.30 -21.99 31.17
CA MET A 1 -6.81 -22.77 30.01
C MET A 1 -6.87 -21.87 28.80
N THR A 2 -5.72 -21.49 28.23
CA THR A 2 -5.64 -20.64 27.04
C THR A 2 -5.72 -21.54 25.80
N HIS A 3 -6.84 -21.52 25.10
CA HIS A 3 -6.97 -22.21 23.81
C HIS A 3 -6.09 -21.50 22.79
N ARG A 4 -5.01 -22.16 22.37
CA ARG A 4 -4.17 -21.73 21.26
C ARG A 4 -4.90 -22.09 19.96
N GLN A 5 -5.49 -21.12 19.29
CA GLN A 5 -6.00 -21.31 17.93
C GLN A 5 -4.82 -21.69 17.04
N GLN A 6 -4.81 -22.92 16.58
CA GLN A 6 -3.92 -23.39 15.52
C GLN A 6 -4.53 -22.88 14.21
N ASN A 7 -4.13 -21.69 13.77
CA ASN A 7 -4.37 -21.26 12.39
C ASN A 7 -3.46 -22.10 11.50
N ASP A 8 -3.98 -23.23 11.01
CA ASP A 8 -3.39 -23.99 9.93
C ASP A 8 -3.39 -23.10 8.68
N SER A 9 -2.23 -22.54 8.37
CA SER A 9 -2.01 -21.47 7.40
C SER A 9 -2.18 -21.88 5.92
N ASP A 10 -2.63 -23.10 5.64
CA ASP A 10 -2.80 -23.65 4.28
C ASP A 10 -4.25 -23.71 3.79
N GLN A 11 -5.23 -23.38 4.63
CA GLN A 11 -6.61 -23.21 4.19
C GLN A 11 -7.00 -21.73 4.27
N PRO A 12 -7.42 -21.12 3.14
CA PRO A 12 -8.00 -19.79 3.22
C PRO A 12 -9.16 -19.81 4.23
N LEU A 13 -9.22 -18.79 5.07
CA LEU A 13 -10.25 -18.59 6.11
C LEU A 13 -11.62 -18.34 5.45
N PHE A 14 -12.18 -19.37 4.83
CA PHE A 14 -13.56 -19.38 4.39
C PHE A 14 -14.41 -20.01 5.48
N ILE A 15 -15.54 -19.38 5.75
CA ILE A 15 -16.61 -20.03 6.52
C ILE A 15 -16.96 -21.32 5.78
N THR A 16 -16.91 -22.45 6.47
CA THR A 16 -17.34 -23.74 5.91
C THR A 16 -18.86 -23.76 5.76
N GLU A 17 -19.41 -24.61 4.88
CA GLU A 17 -20.85 -24.68 4.64
C GLU A 17 -21.67 -24.93 5.93
N GLU A 18 -21.13 -25.72 6.86
CA GLU A 18 -21.75 -25.98 8.16
C GLU A 18 -21.86 -24.71 9.01
N ILE A 19 -20.77 -23.93 9.09
CA ILE A 19 -20.75 -22.68 9.86
C ILE A 19 -21.62 -21.62 9.17
N GLN A 20 -21.64 -21.60 7.83
CA GLN A 20 -22.51 -20.69 7.09
C GLN A 20 -23.99 -21.00 7.39
N ALA A 21 -24.39 -22.27 7.36
CA ALA A 21 -25.76 -22.68 7.64
C ALA A 21 -26.20 -22.37 9.08
N GLU A 22 -25.31 -22.57 10.06
CA GLU A 22 -25.57 -22.18 11.46
C GLU A 22 -25.79 -20.67 11.58
N MET A 23 -24.96 -19.88 10.90
CA MET A 23 -25.06 -18.42 10.93
C MET A 23 -26.31 -17.92 10.19
N GLU A 24 -26.67 -18.51 9.05
CA GLU A 24 -27.92 -18.21 8.34
C GLU A 24 -29.16 -18.55 9.19
N ALA A 25 -29.15 -19.67 9.92
CA ALA A 25 -30.22 -20.04 10.85
C ALA A 25 -30.37 -19.05 12.02
N GLN A 26 -29.27 -18.39 12.41
CA GLN A 26 -29.28 -17.30 13.39
C GLN A 26 -29.63 -15.92 12.77
N GLY A 27 -29.90 -15.87 11.47
CA GLY A 27 -30.32 -14.67 10.76
C GLY A 27 -29.19 -13.81 10.18
N TYR A 28 -27.95 -14.31 10.12
CA TYR A 28 -26.85 -13.63 9.44
C TYR A 28 -26.94 -13.81 7.92
N THR A 29 -26.50 -12.80 7.16
CA THR A 29 -26.47 -12.84 5.68
C THR A 29 -25.05 -12.58 5.20
N PHE A 30 -24.59 -13.39 4.24
CA PHE A 30 -23.29 -13.26 3.61
C PHE A 30 -23.45 -12.85 2.15
N ASP A 31 -23.27 -11.56 1.87
CA ASP A 31 -23.21 -11.03 0.50
C ASP A 31 -21.74 -10.77 0.14
N PRO A 32 -21.21 -11.32 -0.96
CA PRO A 32 -19.89 -10.93 -1.45
C PRO A 32 -19.92 -9.42 -1.77
N PRO A 33 -18.94 -8.62 -1.31
CA PRO A 33 -19.03 -7.18 -1.52
C PRO A 33 -19.02 -6.89 -3.01
N ALA A 34 -20.00 -6.08 -3.46
CA ALA A 34 -20.31 -5.87 -4.88
C ALA A 34 -19.11 -5.47 -5.76
N HIS A 35 -18.11 -4.80 -5.19
CA HIS A 35 -16.77 -4.58 -5.74
C HIS A 35 -15.83 -4.23 -4.58
N VAL A 36 -15.01 -5.17 -4.11
CA VAL A 36 -13.91 -4.85 -3.19
C VAL A 36 -12.65 -4.61 -4.01
N SER A 37 -12.42 -3.36 -4.41
CA SER A 37 -11.07 -2.94 -4.76
C SER A 37 -10.39 -2.46 -3.48
N THR A 38 -9.36 -3.16 -3.03
CA THR A 38 -8.43 -2.57 -2.05
C THR A 38 -7.76 -1.35 -2.69
N ILE A 39 -7.51 -0.31 -1.90
CA ILE A 39 -6.73 0.84 -2.38
C ILE A 39 -5.40 0.28 -2.90
N ARG A 40 -5.03 0.67 -4.12
CA ARG A 40 -3.79 0.16 -4.72
C ARG A 40 -2.60 0.55 -3.84
N LEU A 41 -1.69 -0.39 -3.60
CA LEU A 41 -0.54 -0.17 -2.72
C LEU A 41 0.25 1.10 -3.07
N HIS A 42 0.45 1.38 -4.36
CA HIS A 42 1.16 2.60 -4.78
C HIS A 42 0.45 3.89 -4.34
N THR A 43 -0.87 3.90 -4.27
CA THR A 43 -1.66 5.05 -3.80
C THR A 43 -1.46 5.26 -2.30
N ILE A 44 -1.37 4.15 -1.54
CA ILE A 44 -1.08 4.19 -0.10
C ILE A 44 0.33 4.74 0.12
N LEU A 45 1.34 4.16 -0.55
CA LEU A 45 2.74 4.57 -0.39
C LEU A 45 3.00 6.02 -0.82
N ALA A 46 2.32 6.50 -1.87
CA ALA A 46 2.41 7.89 -2.29
C ALA A 46 1.85 8.88 -1.25
N GLY A 47 0.92 8.45 -0.40
CA GLY A 47 0.32 9.27 0.66
C GLY A 47 1.12 9.30 1.97
N LEU A 48 2.14 8.45 2.13
CA LEU A 48 2.94 8.37 3.36
C LEU A 48 3.99 9.49 3.44
N SER A 49 4.28 9.95 4.67
CA SER A 49 5.47 10.77 4.91
C SER A 49 6.75 9.95 4.67
N ASP A 50 7.89 10.62 4.48
CA ASP A 50 9.18 9.96 4.29
C ASP A 50 9.54 9.04 5.48
N GLU A 51 9.25 9.47 6.71
CA GLU A 51 9.48 8.70 7.94
C GLU A 51 8.56 7.49 8.04
N GLU A 52 7.31 7.63 7.58
CA GLU A 52 6.38 6.52 7.54
C GLU A 52 6.75 5.51 6.46
N LEU A 53 7.16 6.00 5.28
CA LEU A 53 7.61 5.19 4.17
C LEU A 53 8.89 4.41 4.53
N ALA A 54 9.80 5.00 5.31
CA ALA A 54 11.01 4.32 5.79
C ALA A 54 10.72 3.12 6.71
N ARG A 55 9.54 3.05 7.33
CA ARG A 55 9.11 1.90 8.15
C ARG A 55 8.59 0.72 7.31
N TRP A 56 8.37 0.91 6.01
CA TRP A 56 7.88 -0.13 5.11
C TRP A 56 9.04 -0.90 4.45
N PRO A 57 8.86 -2.18 4.09
CA PRO A 57 9.89 -2.97 3.42
C PRO A 57 10.42 -2.31 2.15
N GLU A 58 11.74 -2.28 1.98
CA GLU A 58 12.40 -1.60 0.84
C GLU A 58 11.91 -2.10 -0.53
N LEU A 59 11.62 -3.40 -0.63
CA LEU A 59 11.07 -4.01 -1.85
C LEU A 59 9.77 -3.34 -2.32
N LEU A 60 8.96 -2.84 -1.38
CA LEU A 60 7.68 -2.19 -1.68
C LEU A 60 7.85 -0.69 -1.92
N THR A 61 8.84 -0.05 -1.30
CA THR A 61 9.01 1.41 -1.30
C THR A 61 9.95 1.92 -2.38
N ALA A 62 10.81 1.07 -2.97
CA ALA A 62 11.82 1.45 -3.96
C ALA A 62 11.24 2.24 -5.14
N GLN A 63 10.07 1.82 -5.65
CA GLN A 63 9.41 2.52 -6.76
C GLN A 63 8.94 3.93 -6.34
N GLU A 64 8.41 4.09 -5.13
CA GLU A 64 7.93 5.38 -4.64
C GLU A 64 9.10 6.34 -4.37
N TRP A 65 10.19 5.84 -3.77
CA TRP A 65 11.42 6.61 -3.61
C TRP A 65 12.00 7.08 -4.95
N ALA A 66 12.02 6.22 -5.97
CA ALA A 66 12.46 6.61 -7.31
C ALA A 66 11.57 7.72 -7.91
N LYS A 67 10.25 7.62 -7.75
CA LYS A 67 9.30 8.66 -8.20
C LYS A 67 9.53 9.99 -7.49
N ARG A 68 9.73 9.99 -6.17
CA ARG A 68 10.00 11.20 -5.38
C ARG A 68 11.31 11.86 -5.81
N ARG A 69 12.36 11.07 -6.06
CA ARG A 69 13.65 11.57 -6.58
C ARG A 69 13.51 12.22 -7.95
N LEU A 70 12.73 11.62 -8.85
CA LEU A 70 12.44 12.20 -10.17
C LEU A 70 11.64 13.50 -10.07
N ARG A 71 10.66 13.58 -9.16
CA ARG A 71 9.89 14.81 -8.89
C ARG A 71 10.79 15.93 -8.36
N ALA A 72 11.65 15.62 -7.39
CA ALA A 72 12.59 16.58 -6.82
C ALA A 72 13.63 17.07 -7.86
N ALA A 73 14.07 16.19 -8.76
CA ALA A 73 14.99 16.55 -9.83
C ALA A 73 14.31 17.37 -10.95
N GLY A 74 13.01 17.17 -11.19
CA GLY A 74 12.24 17.89 -12.20
C GLY A 74 11.86 19.32 -11.82
N ASP A 75 11.87 19.67 -10.52
CA ASP A 75 11.57 21.01 -10.02
C ASP A 75 12.82 21.92 -9.92
N GLY A 76 14.01 21.35 -10.17
CA GLY A 76 15.27 22.08 -10.23
C GLY A 76 15.46 22.77 -11.58
N ARG A 77 14.78 23.90 -11.81
CA ARG A 77 15.14 24.81 -12.91
C ARG A 77 16.61 25.21 -12.77
N PRO A 78 17.52 24.93 -13.73
CA PRO A 78 18.82 25.59 -13.73
C PRO A 78 18.61 27.06 -14.14
N SER A 79 18.37 27.92 -13.15
CA SER A 79 18.49 29.37 -13.33
C SER A 79 19.98 29.72 -13.33
N SER A 80 20.47 30.04 -14.53
CA SER A 80 21.62 30.92 -14.86
C SER A 80 22.56 30.30 -15.87
N ILE A 81 22.13 30.29 -17.14
CA ILE A 81 23.06 30.52 -18.25
C ILE A 81 22.91 31.98 -18.63
N ASN A 82 23.77 32.84 -18.08
CA ASN A 82 24.20 34.13 -18.63
C ASN A 82 25.09 34.83 -17.60
N GLU A 83 26.34 34.37 -17.49
CA GLU A 83 27.42 35.17 -16.89
C GLU A 83 28.39 35.54 -18.02
N THR A 84 28.17 36.76 -18.53
CA THR A 84 29.16 37.77 -18.91
C THR A 84 30.46 37.27 -19.53
N LEU A 85 30.50 37.31 -20.87
CA LEU A 85 31.74 37.33 -21.64
C LEU A 85 32.28 38.78 -21.61
N ASP A 86 33.08 39.10 -20.60
CA ASP A 86 33.92 40.29 -20.59
C ASP A 86 35.37 39.84 -20.38
N ALA A 87 36.16 39.92 -21.43
CA ALA A 87 37.61 39.97 -21.34
C ALA A 87 38.13 40.85 -22.50
N PRO A 88 39.08 41.76 -22.21
CA PRO A 88 39.58 42.76 -23.16
C PRO A 88 40.44 42.17 -24.29
#